data_AF-A0A835FYA8-F1
#
_entry.id   AF-A0A835FYA8-F1
#
_cell.length_a   1.000
_cell.length_b   1.000
_cell.length_c   1.000
_cell.angle_alpha   90.00
_cell.angle_beta   90.00
_cell.angle_gamma   90.00
#
_symmetry.space_group_name_H-M   'P 1'
#
loop_
_entity.id
_entity.type
_entity.pdbx_description
1 polymer ?
#
loop_
_entity_poly.entity_id
_entity_poly.type
_entity_poly.pdbx_seq_one_letter_code
_entity_poly.pdbx_strand_id
1 'polypeptide(L)'
;MEDHHFSIDDINVFESNWDPYDDSDSDVVRDCASSGKNVANKSIRAVMEPLIVEHFGEAILDELFMVFASMVSKHLEIMKAKYPVIVVSLKKTMHWIDSTTHYTDKLCTPSVPNY
;
A
#
# COMPACT_ATOMS: atom_id res chain seq x y z
N MET A 1 -11.35 -22.44 1.45
CA MET A 1 -9.93 -22.75 1.74
C MET A 1 -9.15 -21.52 1.35
N GLU A 2 -8.56 -20.83 2.32
CA GLU A 2 -7.65 -19.72 2.04
C GLU A 2 -6.28 -20.32 1.73
N ASP A 3 -5.92 -20.37 0.45
CA ASP A 3 -4.57 -20.75 0.05
C ASP A 3 -3.63 -19.59 0.41
N HIS A 4 -2.92 -19.73 1.53
CA HIS A 4 -1.89 -18.78 1.98
C HIS A 4 -0.62 -18.94 1.14
N HIS A 5 -0.67 -18.45 -0.11
CA HIS A 5 0.48 -18.41 -1.02
C HIS A 5 1.63 -17.52 -0.52
N PHE A 6 1.32 -16.58 0.37
CA PHE A 6 2.28 -15.67 0.97
C PHE A 6 2.10 -15.62 2.48
N SER A 7 3.22 -15.65 3.21
CA SER A 7 3.29 -15.28 4.62
C SER A 7 3.73 -13.82 4.72
N ILE A 8 3.13 -13.07 5.64
CA ILE A 8 3.59 -11.73 5.98
C ILE A 8 4.95 -11.85 6.68
N ASP A 9 5.94 -11.14 6.15
CA ASP A 9 7.26 -11.05 6.75
C ASP A 9 7.33 -9.87 7.73
N ASP A 10 6.78 -8.72 7.31
CA ASP A 10 6.80 -7.49 8.10
C ASP A 10 5.64 -6.56 7.70
N ILE A 11 5.15 -5.76 8.64
CA ILE A 11 4.14 -4.71 8.41
C ILE A 11 4.61 -3.43 9.09
N ASN A 12 4.69 -2.36 8.31
CA ASN A 12 4.97 -1.03 8.83
C ASN A 12 3.89 -0.04 8.40
N VAL A 13 3.68 0.98 9.23
CA VAL A 13 2.83 2.13 8.93
C VAL A 13 3.67 3.39 9.09
N PHE A 14 3.64 4.25 8.09
CA PHE A 14 4.23 5.58 8.19
C PHE A 14 3.24 6.64 7.71
N GLU A 15 3.51 7.88 8.06
CA GLU A 15 2.72 9.01 7.64
C GLU A 15 3.45 9.75 6.51
N SER A 16 2.75 10.04 5.41
CA SER A 16 3.26 10.84 4.30
C SER A 16 2.46 12.14 4.21
N ASN A 17 3.10 13.29 4.00
CA ASN A 17 2.37 14.55 3.84
C ASN A 17 1.40 14.50 2.66
N TRP A 18 0.25 15.18 2.78
CA TRP A 18 -0.72 15.27 1.67
C TRP A 18 -0.16 16.04 0.48
N ASP A 19 0.57 17.11 0.74
CA ASP A 19 1.23 17.90 -0.29
C ASP A 19 2.51 17.20 -0.75
N PRO A 20 2.59 16.79 -2.03
CA PRO A 20 3.74 16.05 -2.54
C PRO A 20 5.04 16.88 -2.58
N TYR A 21 4.95 18.19 -2.36
CA TYR A 21 6.11 19.08 -2.31
C TYR A 21 6.45 19.57 -0.89
N ASP A 22 5.68 19.16 0.12
CA ASP A 22 6.00 19.42 1.53
C ASP A 22 6.77 18.24 2.10
N ASP A 23 8.10 18.36 2.16
CA ASP A 23 9.01 17.39 2.77
C ASP A 23 9.31 17.70 4.24
N SER A 24 8.63 18.68 4.83
CA SER A 24 8.87 19.06 6.22
C SER A 24 8.19 18.09 7.20
N ASP A 25 8.89 17.79 8.29
CA ASP A 25 8.33 17.07 9.44
C ASP A 25 7.58 17.99 10.42
N SER A 26 7.54 19.29 10.14
CA SER A 26 6.80 20.28 10.92
C SER A 26 5.30 20.03 10.86
N ASP A 27 4.61 20.12 11.99
CA ASP A 27 3.14 20.05 12.07
C ASP A 27 2.44 21.32 11.56
N VAL A 28 3.20 22.36 11.22
CA VAL A 28 2.70 23.61 10.65
C VAL A 28 2.95 23.64 9.15
N VAL A 29 1.90 23.95 8.39
CA VAL A 29 1.98 24.21 6.95
C VAL A 29 2.34 25.68 6.71
N ARG A 30 3.46 25.93 6.01
CA ARG A 30 3.95 27.31 5.77
C ARG A 30 3.07 28.10 4.80
N ASP A 31 2.54 27.45 3.78
CA ASP A 31 1.69 28.06 2.75
C ASP A 31 0.51 27.15 2.45
N CYS A 32 -0.54 27.27 3.27
CA CYS A 32 -1.75 26.46 3.15
C CYS A 32 -2.42 26.61 1.77
N ALA A 33 -2.32 27.79 1.15
CA ALA A 33 -2.96 28.07 -0.13
C ALA A 33 -2.25 27.36 -1.29
N SER A 34 -0.91 27.44 -1.34
CA SER A 34 -0.13 26.68 -2.33
C SER A 34 -0.25 25.18 -2.07
N SER A 35 -0.23 24.78 -0.80
CA SER A 35 -0.35 23.38 -0.42
C SER A 35 -1.70 22.78 -0.81
N GLY A 36 -2.80 23.48 -0.54
CA GLY A 36 -4.13 23.06 -0.97
C GLY A 36 -4.28 22.95 -2.49
N LYS A 37 -3.63 23.82 -3.26
CA LYS A 37 -3.58 23.71 -4.73
C LYS A 37 -2.77 22.50 -5.19
N ASN A 38 -1.65 22.20 -4.54
CA ASN A 38 -0.83 21.04 -4.86
C ASN A 38 -1.60 19.74 -4.60
N VAL A 39 -2.18 19.60 -3.40
CA VAL A 39 -3.01 18.44 -3.03
C VAL A 39 -4.15 18.25 -4.04
N ALA A 40 -4.90 19.32 -4.34
CA ALA A 40 -6.04 19.24 -5.25
C ALA A 40 -5.63 18.90 -6.69
N ASN A 41 -4.70 19.67 -7.27
CA ASN A 41 -4.45 19.64 -8.71
C ASN A 41 -3.29 18.75 -9.14
N LYS A 42 -2.35 18.47 -8.24
CA LYS A 42 -1.14 17.68 -8.55
C LYS A 42 -1.20 16.26 -7.96
N SER A 43 -2.06 16.02 -6.96
CA SER A 43 -2.28 14.69 -6.40
C SER A 43 -3.66 14.14 -6.75
N ILE A 44 -4.73 14.70 -6.17
CA ILE A 44 -6.08 14.08 -6.27
C ILE A 44 -6.64 14.15 -7.68
N ARG A 45 -6.54 15.30 -8.36
CA ARG A 45 -7.02 15.46 -9.75
C ARG A 45 -6.38 14.46 -10.69
N ALA A 46 -5.06 14.27 -10.59
CA ALA A 46 -4.33 13.34 -11.45
C ALA A 46 -4.84 11.89 -11.37
N VAL A 47 -5.41 11.48 -10.22
CA VAL A 47 -5.95 10.13 -10.00
C VAL A 47 -7.45 10.05 -10.28
N MET A 48 -8.22 11.06 -9.86
CA MET A 48 -9.68 11.02 -9.86
C MET A 48 -10.32 11.59 -11.12
N GLU A 49 -9.61 12.44 -11.88
CA GLU A 49 -10.15 13.10 -13.07
C GLU A 49 -10.80 12.12 -14.08
N PRO A 50 -10.19 10.97 -14.45
CA PRO A 50 -10.82 10.05 -15.39
C PRO A 50 -12.19 9.54 -14.93
N LEU A 51 -12.33 9.25 -13.62
CA LEU A 51 -13.59 8.79 -13.03
C LEU A 51 -14.64 9.89 -12.98
N ILE A 52 -14.22 11.12 -12.71
CA ILE A 52 -15.11 12.29 -12.68
C ILE A 52 -15.59 12.61 -14.10
N VAL A 53 -14.70 12.56 -15.10
CA VAL A 53 -15.04 12.78 -16.51
C VAL A 53 -16.02 11.73 -17.01
N GLU A 54 -15.79 10.46 -16.69
CA GLU A 54 -16.68 9.37 -17.10
C GLU A 54 -18.11 9.56 -16.55
N HIS A 55 -18.25 10.07 -15.32
CA HIS A 55 -19.55 10.16 -14.66
C HIS A 55 -20.26 11.51 -14.83
N PHE A 56 -19.53 12.61 -14.82
CA PHE A 56 -20.07 13.97 -14.79
C PHE A 56 -19.69 14.82 -16.02
N GLY A 57 -18.75 14.35 -16.83
CA GLY A 57 -18.17 15.12 -17.94
C GLY A 57 -17.09 16.12 -17.51
N GLU A 58 -16.41 16.69 -18.50
CA GLU A 58 -15.23 17.55 -18.29
C GLU A 58 -15.59 18.96 -17.81
N ALA A 59 -16.81 19.42 -18.10
CA ALA A 59 -17.23 20.81 -17.92
C ALA A 59 -17.14 21.32 -16.46
N ILE A 60 -17.16 20.41 -15.48
CA ILE A 60 -17.15 20.76 -14.06
C ILE A 60 -15.76 20.75 -13.43
N LEU A 61 -14.74 20.21 -14.10
CA LEU A 61 -13.46 19.86 -13.47
C LEU A 61 -12.76 21.07 -12.84
N ASP A 62 -12.69 22.18 -13.58
CA ASP A 62 -11.94 23.35 -13.11
C ASP A 62 -12.61 24.02 -11.91
N GLU A 63 -13.93 24.15 -11.92
CA GLU A 63 -14.69 24.69 -10.77
C GLU A 63 -14.62 23.75 -9.58
N LEU A 64 -14.80 22.44 -9.81
CA LEU A 64 -14.74 21.42 -8.76
C LEU A 64 -13.39 21.43 -8.05
N PHE A 65 -12.29 21.41 -8.80
CA PHE A 65 -10.95 21.38 -8.20
C PHE A 65 -10.51 22.74 -7.63
N MET A 66 -11.10 23.85 -8.08
CA MET A 66 -10.93 25.16 -7.44
C MET A 66 -11.58 25.19 -6.05
N VAL A 67 -12.84 24.73 -5.94
CA VAL A 67 -13.54 24.62 -4.66
C VAL A 67 -12.82 23.63 -3.74
N PHE A 68 -12.40 22.48 -4.28
CA PHE A 68 -11.67 21.47 -3.52
C PHE A 68 -10.34 22.01 -2.98
N ALA A 69 -9.55 22.72 -3.79
CA ALA A 69 -8.31 23.35 -3.34
C ALA A 69 -8.55 24.35 -2.19
N SER A 70 -9.63 25.13 -2.26
CA SER A 70 -10.04 26.05 -1.19
C SER A 70 -10.42 25.31 0.09
N MET A 71 -11.15 24.21 -0.01
CA MET A 71 -11.49 23.35 1.14
C MET A 71 -10.25 22.75 1.78
N VAL A 72 -9.32 22.21 0.97
CA VAL A 72 -8.05 21.67 1.49
C VAL A 72 -7.23 22.77 2.15
N SER A 73 -7.10 23.95 1.54
CA SER A 73 -6.34 25.07 2.11
C SER A 73 -6.84 25.43 3.51
N LYS A 74 -8.16 25.58 3.68
CA LYS A 74 -8.79 25.85 4.98
C LYS A 74 -8.57 24.73 6.01
N HIS A 75 -8.58 23.48 5.56
CA HIS A 75 -8.27 22.37 6.44
C HIS A 75 -6.82 22.42 6.94
N LEU A 76 -5.88 22.75 6.05
CA LEU A 76 -4.45 22.86 6.36
C LEU A 76 -4.10 24.04 7.28
N GLU A 77 -4.93 25.09 7.33
CA GLU A 77 -4.82 26.17 8.32
C GLU A 77 -5.10 25.69 9.75
N ILE A 78 -5.90 24.63 9.91
CA ILE A 78 -6.26 24.08 11.22
C ILE A 78 -5.25 23.02 11.64
N MET A 79 -4.91 22.10 10.73
CA MET A 79 -3.99 21.01 11.01
C MET A 79 -3.30 20.53 9.73
N LYS A 80 -2.03 20.14 9.87
CA LYS A 80 -1.35 19.41 8.81
C LYS A 80 -2.02 18.04 8.60
N ALA A 81 -2.17 17.67 7.33
CA ALA A 81 -2.80 16.42 6.94
C ALA A 81 -1.77 15.46 6.32
N LYS A 82 -1.84 14.20 6.73
CA LYS A 82 -0.95 13.12 6.27
C LYS A 82 -1.74 11.89 5.85
N TYR A 83 -1.22 11.14 4.88
CA TYR A 83 -1.70 9.83 4.47
C TYR A 83 -1.06 8.75 5.35
N PRO A 84 -1.84 7.85 5.96
CA PRO A 84 -1.29 6.62 6.50
C PRO A 84 -0.90 5.72 5.32
N VAL A 85 0.38 5.39 5.21
CA VAL A 85 0.90 4.46 4.21
C VAL A 85 1.26 3.16 4.91
N ILE A 86 0.62 2.08 4.47
CA ILE A 86 0.86 0.73 4.98
C ILE A 86 1.79 0.04 4.00
N VAL A 87 2.94 -0.42 4.50
CA VAL A 87 3.86 -1.27 3.74
C VAL A 87 3.85 -2.66 4.33
N VAL A 88 3.53 -3.63 3.48
CA VAL A 88 3.50 -5.05 3.83
C VAL A 88 4.57 -5.77 3.03
N SER A 89 5.54 -6.34 3.73
CA SER A 89 6.54 -7.24 3.14
C SER A 89 6.00 -8.65 3.18
N LEU A 90 6.02 -9.33 2.04
CA LEU A 90 5.48 -10.68 1.88
C LEU A 90 6.59 -11.66 1.46
N LYS A 91 6.55 -12.87 2.01
CA LYS A 91 7.37 -14.01 1.60
C LYS A 91 6.50 -15.08 0.97
N LYS A 92 6.96 -15.68 -0.12
CA LYS A 92 6.28 -16.83 -0.71
C LYS A 92 6.27 -17.99 0.28
N THR A 93 5.11 -18.56 0.55
CA THR A 93 4.99 -19.77 1.37
C THR A 93 5.56 -20.94 0.58
N MET A 94 6.58 -21.61 1.13
CA MET A 94 7.11 -22.84 0.55
C MET A 94 6.24 -24.01 1.01
N HIS A 95 5.45 -24.58 0.09
CA HIS A 95 4.86 -25.89 0.31
C HIS A 95 5.93 -26.95 0.07
N TRP A 96 6.46 -27.52 1.16
CA TRP A 96 7.23 -28.75 1.08
C TRP A 96 6.27 -29.88 0.73
N ILE A 97 6.29 -30.35 -0.52
CA ILE A 97 5.77 -31.68 -0.83
C ILE A 97 6.79 -32.65 -0.26
N ASP A 98 6.44 -33.28 0.86
CA ASP A 98 7.30 -34.26 1.53
C ASP A 98 7.57 -35.42 0.57
N SER A 99 8.79 -35.47 0.03
CA SER A 99 9.23 -36.51 -0.90
C SER A 99 9.83 -37.71 -0.15
N THR A 100 9.66 -37.78 1.18
CA THR A 100 10.43 -38.69 2.05
C THR A 100 9.62 -39.88 2.57
N THR A 101 8.72 -40.46 1.78
CA THR A 101 7.96 -41.68 2.19
C THR A 101 8.27 -42.93 1.37
N HIS A 102 9.44 -43.08 0.73
CA HIS A 102 9.81 -44.34 0.07
C HIS A 102 11.29 -44.75 0.22
N TYR A 103 11.86 -44.68 1.42
CA TYR A 103 13.18 -45.32 1.66
C TYR A 103 13.40 -45.87 3.07
N THR A 104 12.42 -46.58 3.65
CA THR A 104 12.68 -47.46 4.81
C THR A 104 11.79 -48.69 4.75
N ASP A 105 12.05 -49.60 3.82
CA ASP A 105 11.54 -50.98 3.91
C ASP A 105 12.42 -51.96 3.11
N LYS A 106 13.68 -52.08 3.50
CA LYS A 106 14.51 -53.28 3.24
C LYS A 106 15.49 -53.49 4.39
N LEU A 107 14.96 -53.91 5.54
CA LEU A 107 15.78 -54.59 6.56
C LEU A 107 16.15 -55.97 6.00
N CYS A 108 17.40 -56.11 5.55
CA CYS A 108 17.98 -57.38 5.18
C CYS A 108 18.24 -58.18 6.46
N THR A 109 17.58 -59.33 6.64
CA THR A 109 17.89 -60.27 7.70
C THR A 109 19.24 -60.95 7.41
N PRO A 110 20.12 -61.15 8.40
CA PRO A 110 21.32 -61.96 8.20
C PRO A 110 20.95 -63.45 8.28
N SER A 111 21.21 -64.19 7.20
CA SER A 111 21.17 -65.66 7.20
C SER A 111 22.32 -66.22 8.03
N VAL A 112 22.00 -67.01 9.05
CA VAL A 112 22.96 -67.78 9.86
C VAL A 112 23.50 -68.95 9.01
N PRO A 113 24.83 -69.21 8.94
CA PRO A 113 25.34 -70.40 8.28
C PRO A 113 25.28 -71.61 9.23
N ASN A 114 24.69 -72.70 8.75
CA ASN A 114 24.75 -74.01 9.40
C ASN A 114 26.15 -74.61 9.23
N TYR A 115 26.74 -75.09 10.33
CA TYR A 115 27.74 -76.16 10.35
C TYR A 115 27.19 -77.31 11.18
#